data_AF-A0A3A1YVF0-F1
#
_entry.id   AF-A0A3A1YVF0-F1
#
_cell.length_a   1.000
_cell.length_b   1.000
_cell.length_c   1.000
_cell.angle_alpha   90.00
_cell.angle_beta   90.00
_cell.angle_gamma   90.00
#
_symmetry.space_group_name_H-M   'P 1'
#
loop_
_entity.id
_entity.type
_entity.pdbx_description
1 polymer ?
#
loop_
_entity_poly.entity_id
_entity_poly.type
_entity_poly.pdbx_seq_one_letter_code
_entity_poly.pdbx_strand_id
1 'polypeptide(L)'
;SAKENVSLTNSNISANTAANIQANNTVSLNATKVNVTNGAVNIAGDKGVVLSNGTNITANTANLYSANGSVVATGSNVTADVVNVTAKENISLTNSNISGSKEVVINATNGTVNANATTIDSANGSVNITGNQGVNLNNGTNIVADKDVNVDSPNGSVNVTGTNISANGTVNLTAKEKVTVDNSNISGNQGININATNGTVNVNVSNMNSSNGSINITGNQGVNLNNGTNIVADKDVNVDSPNGSVNVTGTNISANGTVNLTAKENVTVDNSNISGNQGININATNGTVNVNASNMNSSNGSINITGNQGVNLNNGTNITAEKDVNVDSLNGSVNVTGTNISANGTINLTAKENLTVVNSNISGNQGVNMYSNNTRVENSTVISLTGTVNISGNSSVSIVNSTTDAGDRSYIVSPNGTVDVHNSNVTAKDGNYISGKVDVNLTDSIFKDDRIIRIDTGDTFEDYNNIYIAPHVIKPGDLDNVRLDMDYSDWLEDEGQLYLDVATDKGRTYDSTIVASSDIKYMEQLGIYVASNNDHMNRYLAVRGLSLQTCAIIDPNSINDRRDITPEDKENLQKLCAFLNNHLRKKGKLPQVLPREVVPQSVLVAVDKSYGVQNTVSAHVHNEKKR
;
A
#
# COMPACT_ATOMS: atom_id res chain seq x y z
N SER A 1 -32.12 54.52 -11.18
CA SER A 1 -32.78 53.27 -11.62
C SER A 1 -33.59 53.54 -12.88
N ALA A 2 -33.82 52.54 -13.74
CA ALA A 2 -34.67 52.67 -14.93
C ALA A 2 -35.64 51.48 -15.08
N LYS A 3 -36.82 51.73 -15.66
CA LYS A 3 -37.84 50.69 -15.94
C LYS A 3 -37.43 49.69 -17.01
N GLU A 4 -36.49 50.05 -17.87
CA GLU A 4 -35.98 49.18 -18.93
C GLU A 4 -34.48 49.03 -18.78
N ASN A 5 -33.68 49.79 -19.54
CA ASN A 5 -32.23 49.71 -19.53
C ASN A 5 -31.61 50.92 -18.83
N VAL A 6 -30.42 50.72 -18.26
CA VAL A 6 -29.49 51.81 -17.93
C VAL A 6 -28.28 51.66 -18.85
N SER A 7 -27.95 52.70 -19.60
CA SER A 7 -26.72 52.75 -20.39
C SER A 7 -25.94 54.01 -20.02
N LEU A 8 -24.72 53.81 -19.52
CA LEU A 8 -23.79 54.89 -19.18
C LEU A 8 -22.54 54.74 -20.04
N THR A 9 -22.19 55.80 -20.75
CA THR A 9 -21.01 55.85 -21.62
C THR A 9 -20.18 57.05 -21.24
N ASN A 10 -18.86 56.89 -21.11
CA ASN A 10 -17.92 57.97 -20.75
C ASN A 10 -18.37 58.78 -19.52
N SER A 11 -19.00 58.10 -18.57
CA SER A 11 -19.62 58.72 -17.40
C SER A 11 -18.71 58.64 -16.18
N ASN A 12 -18.86 59.58 -15.24
CA ASN A 12 -18.17 59.55 -13.96
C ASN A 12 -19.19 59.67 -12.82
N ILE A 13 -19.30 58.62 -12.01
CA ILE A 13 -20.17 58.57 -10.83
C ILE A 13 -19.25 58.54 -9.61
N SER A 14 -19.44 59.49 -8.72
CA SER A 14 -18.74 59.54 -7.44
C SER A 14 -19.75 59.67 -6.30
N ALA A 15 -19.61 58.85 -5.27
CA ALA A 15 -20.44 58.92 -4.07
C ALA A 15 -19.61 58.60 -2.82
N ASN A 16 -20.09 59.02 -1.64
CA ASN A 16 -19.40 58.66 -0.40
C ASN A 16 -19.78 57.25 0.07
N THR A 17 -21.08 56.96 0.16
CA THR A 17 -21.60 55.75 0.81
C THR A 17 -22.16 54.71 -0.15
N ALA A 18 -22.82 55.11 -1.23
CA ALA A 18 -23.39 54.16 -2.17
C ALA A 18 -23.59 54.72 -3.58
N ALA A 19 -23.41 53.86 -4.58
CA ALA A 19 -23.86 54.07 -5.96
C ALA A 19 -24.77 52.91 -6.37
N ASN A 20 -26.06 53.17 -6.58
CA ASN A 20 -27.06 52.16 -6.96
C ASN A 20 -27.49 52.34 -8.42
N ILE A 21 -26.95 51.51 -9.31
CA ILE A 21 -27.22 51.53 -10.75
C ILE A 21 -28.08 50.31 -11.10
N GLN A 22 -29.37 50.54 -11.33
CA GLN A 22 -30.35 49.45 -11.41
C GLN A 22 -31.27 49.58 -12.62
N ALA A 23 -31.59 48.45 -13.26
CA ALA A 23 -32.48 48.37 -14.43
C ALA A 23 -33.33 47.09 -14.39
N ASN A 24 -34.59 47.14 -14.84
CA ASN A 24 -35.43 45.93 -14.95
C ASN A 24 -35.13 45.09 -16.21
N ASN A 25 -34.27 45.56 -17.11
CA ASN A 25 -33.66 44.76 -18.16
C ASN A 25 -32.14 44.74 -17.94
N THR A 26 -31.38 45.54 -18.69
CA THR A 26 -29.91 45.47 -18.69
C THR A 26 -29.30 46.75 -18.13
N VAL A 27 -28.24 46.60 -17.32
CA VAL A 27 -27.32 47.70 -17.02
C VAL A 27 -26.07 47.56 -17.88
N SER A 28 -25.74 48.58 -18.66
CA SER A 28 -24.54 48.63 -19.49
C SER A 28 -23.69 49.84 -19.13
N LEU A 29 -22.43 49.58 -18.74
CA LEU A 29 -21.41 50.58 -18.47
C LEU A 29 -20.32 50.47 -19.54
N ASN A 30 -19.99 51.57 -20.20
CA ASN A 30 -18.93 51.64 -21.19
C ASN A 30 -18.03 52.83 -20.88
N ALA A 31 -16.72 52.60 -20.76
CA ALA A 31 -15.74 53.62 -20.39
C ALA A 31 -16.19 54.48 -19.19
N THR A 32 -16.88 53.85 -18.23
CA THR A 32 -17.54 54.56 -17.12
C THR A 32 -16.76 54.35 -15.83
N LYS A 33 -16.51 55.43 -15.10
CA LYS A 33 -15.89 55.40 -13.77
C LYS A 33 -16.96 55.46 -12.70
N VAL A 34 -16.93 54.54 -11.75
CA VAL A 34 -17.79 54.53 -10.56
C VAL A 34 -16.89 54.43 -9.33
N ASN A 35 -16.85 55.48 -8.52
CA ASN A 35 -16.01 55.56 -7.32
C ASN A 35 -16.85 55.80 -6.06
N VAL A 36 -16.79 54.88 -5.10
CA VAL A 36 -17.46 54.99 -3.80
C VAL A 36 -16.43 54.82 -2.68
N THR A 37 -16.17 55.86 -1.90
CA THR A 37 -15.04 55.87 -0.95
C THR A 37 -15.28 55.06 0.33
N ASN A 38 -16.50 55.04 0.86
CA ASN A 38 -16.79 54.49 2.19
C ASN A 38 -18.01 53.54 2.17
N GLY A 39 -18.24 52.86 1.05
CA GLY A 39 -19.35 51.93 0.97
C GLY A 39 -19.46 51.21 -0.37
N ALA A 40 -20.68 51.01 -0.87
CA ALA A 40 -20.95 49.99 -1.86
C ALA A 40 -21.30 50.53 -3.25
N VAL A 41 -20.83 49.85 -4.29
CA VAL A 41 -21.36 49.96 -5.65
C VAL A 41 -22.28 48.77 -5.88
N ASN A 42 -23.55 49.04 -6.20
CA ASN A 42 -24.54 48.03 -6.52
C ASN A 42 -25.01 48.22 -7.97
N ILE A 43 -24.61 47.31 -8.84
CA ILE A 43 -25.00 47.27 -10.25
C ILE A 43 -25.91 46.07 -10.44
N ALA A 44 -27.20 46.32 -10.72
CA ALA A 44 -28.19 45.26 -10.84
C ALA A 44 -29.04 45.40 -12.11
N GLY A 45 -29.05 44.35 -12.94
CA GLY A 45 -29.92 44.26 -14.11
C GLY A 45 -30.65 42.92 -14.15
N ASP A 46 -31.98 42.93 -14.25
CA ASP A 46 -32.76 41.68 -14.28
C ASP A 46 -32.30 40.73 -15.40
N LYS A 47 -32.12 41.24 -16.62
CA LYS A 47 -31.71 40.46 -17.81
C LYS A 47 -30.22 40.51 -18.11
N GLY A 48 -29.46 41.38 -17.44
CA GLY A 48 -28.02 41.36 -17.57
C GLY A 48 -27.29 42.56 -17.00
N VAL A 49 -26.00 42.36 -16.76
CA VAL A 49 -25.04 43.43 -16.45
C VAL A 49 -23.89 43.34 -17.43
N VAL A 50 -23.56 44.43 -18.10
CA VAL A 50 -22.48 44.50 -19.09
C VAL A 50 -21.51 45.61 -18.71
N LEU A 51 -20.28 45.25 -18.37
CA LEU A 51 -19.17 46.16 -18.21
C LEU A 51 -18.28 46.05 -19.45
N SER A 52 -18.22 47.14 -20.22
CA SER A 52 -17.42 47.22 -21.45
C SER A 52 -16.08 47.90 -21.18
N ASN A 53 -15.22 47.89 -22.20
CA ASN A 53 -13.83 48.33 -22.10
C ASN A 53 -13.71 49.72 -21.44
N GLY A 54 -12.73 49.86 -20.54
CA GLY A 54 -12.45 51.10 -19.81
C GLY A 54 -13.42 51.39 -18.67
N THR A 55 -14.37 50.50 -18.34
CA THR A 55 -15.19 50.64 -17.14
C THR A 55 -14.34 50.37 -15.90
N ASN A 56 -14.38 51.30 -14.93
CA ASN A 56 -13.60 51.25 -13.70
C ASN A 56 -14.51 51.42 -12.48
N ILE A 57 -14.54 50.43 -11.60
CA ILE A 57 -15.34 50.42 -10.38
C ILE A 57 -14.41 50.33 -9.18
N THR A 58 -14.52 51.28 -8.24
CA THR A 58 -13.78 51.29 -6.97
C THR A 58 -14.73 51.49 -5.79
N ALA A 59 -14.68 50.60 -4.80
CA ALA A 59 -15.60 50.60 -3.65
C ALA A 59 -15.04 49.88 -2.42
N ASN A 60 -15.71 49.92 -1.27
CA ASN A 60 -15.49 48.92 -0.21
C ASN A 60 -16.15 47.59 -0.61
N THR A 61 -17.33 47.66 -1.24
CA THR A 61 -18.01 46.47 -1.77
C THR A 61 -18.50 46.73 -3.17
N ALA A 62 -18.18 45.87 -4.12
CA ALA A 62 -18.70 45.93 -5.47
C ALA A 62 -19.61 44.73 -5.72
N ASN A 63 -20.90 44.98 -5.93
CA ASN A 63 -21.90 43.98 -6.22
C ASN A 63 -22.37 44.13 -7.67
N LEU A 64 -22.09 43.11 -8.49
CA LEU A 64 -22.55 42.99 -9.87
C LEU A 64 -23.58 41.85 -9.88
N TYR A 65 -24.83 42.17 -10.14
CA TYR A 65 -25.92 41.21 -10.00
C TYR A 65 -26.83 41.16 -11.21
N SER A 66 -27.03 39.96 -11.76
CA SER A 66 -28.12 39.70 -12.71
C SER A 66 -29.09 38.63 -12.20
N ALA A 67 -30.35 39.03 -12.00
CA ALA A 67 -31.37 38.20 -11.36
C ALA A 67 -31.85 37.05 -12.27
N ASN A 68 -31.93 37.28 -13.58
CA ASN A 68 -32.42 36.35 -14.58
C ASN A 68 -31.54 36.24 -15.83
N GLY A 69 -30.43 36.97 -15.89
CA GLY A 69 -29.53 36.96 -17.03
C GLY A 69 -28.07 36.74 -16.65
N SER A 70 -27.21 37.22 -17.54
CA SER A 70 -25.77 37.03 -17.48
C SER A 70 -25.02 38.30 -17.02
N VAL A 71 -23.82 38.11 -16.46
CA VAL A 71 -22.87 39.21 -16.22
C VAL A 71 -21.72 39.09 -17.22
N VAL A 72 -21.46 40.15 -17.97
CA VAL A 72 -20.36 40.21 -18.94
C VAL A 72 -19.44 41.37 -18.57
N ALA A 73 -18.16 41.07 -18.34
CA ALA A 73 -17.12 42.08 -18.14
C ALA A 73 -16.04 41.90 -19.22
N THR A 74 -15.79 42.95 -19.99
CA THR A 74 -14.79 42.97 -21.05
C THR A 74 -13.92 44.20 -20.90
N GLY A 75 -12.60 44.04 -20.76
CA GLY A 75 -11.68 45.18 -20.61
C GLY A 75 -12.01 46.07 -19.41
N SER A 76 -12.62 45.50 -18.37
CA SER A 76 -13.15 46.24 -17.22
C SER A 76 -12.31 46.01 -15.97
N ASN A 77 -12.26 46.99 -15.09
CA ASN A 77 -11.56 46.92 -13.82
C ASN A 77 -12.55 47.11 -12.66
N VAL A 78 -12.64 46.11 -11.78
CA VAL A 78 -13.45 46.13 -10.57
C VAL A 78 -12.52 45.89 -9.39
N THR A 79 -12.37 46.90 -8.54
CA THR A 79 -11.50 46.84 -7.35
C THR A 79 -12.32 47.20 -6.12
N ALA A 80 -12.36 46.33 -5.12
CA ALA A 80 -13.01 46.63 -3.85
C ALA A 80 -12.35 45.88 -2.69
N ASP A 81 -12.86 46.04 -1.46
CA ASP A 81 -12.50 45.08 -0.41
C ASP A 81 -13.15 43.72 -0.68
N VAL A 82 -14.44 43.75 -1.04
CA VAL A 82 -15.21 42.56 -1.39
C VAL A 82 -15.82 42.76 -2.77
N VAL A 83 -15.55 41.83 -3.69
CA VAL A 83 -16.17 41.82 -5.01
C VAL A 83 -17.10 40.62 -5.13
N ASN A 84 -18.37 40.88 -5.41
CA ASN A 84 -19.39 39.88 -5.67
C ASN A 84 -19.90 40.01 -7.10
N VAL A 85 -19.72 38.97 -7.90
CA VAL A 85 -20.27 38.85 -9.26
C VAL A 85 -21.23 37.68 -9.27
N THR A 86 -22.53 37.95 -9.35
CA THR A 86 -23.56 36.92 -9.30
C THR A 86 -24.50 37.04 -10.50
N ALA A 87 -24.71 35.94 -11.20
CA ALA A 87 -25.62 35.85 -12.33
C ALA A 87 -26.48 34.59 -12.21
N LYS A 88 -27.73 34.64 -12.68
CA LYS A 88 -28.53 33.42 -12.80
C LYS A 88 -28.06 32.55 -13.96
N GLU A 89 -27.74 33.17 -15.09
CA GLU A 89 -27.19 32.48 -16.24
C GLU A 89 -25.66 32.46 -16.17
N ASN A 90 -24.97 32.98 -17.19
CA ASN A 90 -23.53 32.88 -17.33
C ASN A 90 -22.80 34.10 -16.76
N ILE A 91 -21.56 33.89 -16.37
CA ILE A 91 -20.60 34.98 -16.12
C ILE A 91 -19.48 34.86 -17.15
N SER A 92 -19.20 35.94 -17.87
CA SER A 92 -18.10 36.02 -18.83
C SER A 92 -17.17 37.17 -18.48
N LEU A 93 -15.91 36.84 -18.19
CA LEU A 93 -14.85 37.78 -17.88
C LEU A 93 -13.78 37.66 -18.95
N THR A 94 -13.53 38.75 -19.67
CA THR A 94 -12.54 38.77 -20.76
C THR A 94 -11.65 39.99 -20.59
N ASN A 95 -10.32 39.80 -20.58
CA ASN A 95 -9.36 40.90 -20.43
C ASN A 95 -9.70 41.84 -19.25
N SER A 96 -10.24 41.29 -18.17
CA SER A 96 -10.77 42.06 -17.05
C SER A 96 -9.91 41.88 -15.81
N ASN A 97 -10.03 42.82 -14.88
CA ASN A 97 -9.44 42.74 -13.55
C ASN A 97 -10.55 42.76 -12.50
N ILE A 98 -10.64 41.69 -11.71
CA ILE A 98 -11.61 41.53 -10.63
C ILE A 98 -10.81 41.33 -9.33
N SER A 99 -10.63 42.41 -8.56
CA SER A 99 -9.75 42.42 -7.39
C SER A 99 -10.49 42.78 -6.11
N GLY A 100 -10.41 41.89 -5.12
CA GLY A 100 -10.89 42.08 -3.76
C GLY A 100 -9.71 42.19 -2.78
N SER A 101 -9.72 43.12 -1.83
CA SER A 101 -8.69 43.12 -0.77
C SER A 101 -8.94 42.03 0.29
N LYS A 102 -10.18 41.59 0.45
CA LYS A 102 -10.62 40.63 1.48
C LYS A 102 -11.31 39.39 0.91
N GLU A 103 -12.00 39.52 -0.23
CA GLU A 103 -12.68 38.39 -0.87
C GLU A 103 -13.08 38.71 -2.31
N VAL A 104 -13.05 37.68 -3.17
CA VAL A 104 -13.72 37.69 -4.47
C VAL A 104 -14.65 36.48 -4.58
N VAL A 105 -15.92 36.75 -4.90
CA VAL A 105 -16.94 35.72 -5.14
C VAL A 105 -17.52 35.89 -6.54
N ILE A 106 -17.45 34.84 -7.34
CA ILE A 106 -18.01 34.78 -8.70
C ILE A 106 -18.95 33.58 -8.77
N ASN A 107 -20.25 33.80 -8.96
CA ASN A 107 -21.26 32.77 -8.85
C ASN A 107 -22.30 32.83 -9.99
N ALA A 108 -22.20 31.89 -10.93
CA ALA A 108 -23.21 31.62 -11.96
C ALA A 108 -24.15 30.50 -11.46
N THR A 109 -25.33 30.88 -10.94
CA THR A 109 -26.16 29.96 -10.14
C THR A 109 -26.81 28.84 -10.94
N ASN A 110 -27.14 29.08 -12.22
CA ASN A 110 -27.63 28.05 -13.14
C ASN A 110 -26.78 27.93 -14.42
N GLY A 111 -25.74 28.73 -14.58
CA GLY A 111 -24.95 28.77 -15.81
C GLY A 111 -23.49 28.41 -15.60
N THR A 112 -22.66 28.95 -16.50
CA THR A 112 -21.22 28.72 -16.55
C THR A 112 -20.44 29.99 -16.22
N VAL A 113 -19.26 29.82 -15.62
CA VAL A 113 -18.28 30.91 -15.50
C VAL A 113 -17.20 30.71 -16.56
N ASN A 114 -16.95 31.74 -17.36
CA ASN A 114 -15.89 31.76 -18.36
C ASN A 114 -14.95 32.92 -18.07
N ALA A 115 -13.70 32.63 -17.73
CA ALA A 115 -12.63 33.61 -17.59
C ALA A 115 -11.62 33.41 -18.73
N ASN A 116 -11.25 34.50 -19.41
CA ASN A 116 -10.26 34.49 -20.47
C ASN A 116 -9.36 35.72 -20.32
N ALA A 117 -8.04 35.52 -20.28
CA ALA A 117 -7.06 36.59 -20.09
C ALA A 117 -7.43 37.55 -18.93
N THR A 118 -7.99 37.00 -17.84
CA THR A 118 -8.57 37.77 -16.74
C THR A 118 -7.74 37.60 -15.48
N THR A 119 -7.55 38.68 -14.72
CA THR A 119 -6.97 38.63 -13.38
C THR A 119 -8.09 38.59 -12.34
N ILE A 120 -8.02 37.62 -11.43
CA ILE A 120 -8.92 37.47 -10.29
C ILE A 120 -8.05 37.40 -9.04
N ASP A 121 -8.11 38.43 -8.20
CA ASP A 121 -7.14 38.62 -7.12
C ASP A 121 -7.84 38.88 -5.77
N SER A 122 -7.38 38.20 -4.73
CA SER A 122 -7.86 38.37 -3.36
C SER A 122 -6.68 38.56 -2.39
N ALA A 123 -6.28 39.81 -2.19
CA ALA A 123 -4.98 40.16 -1.58
C ALA A 123 -4.78 39.67 -0.13
N ASN A 124 -5.86 39.55 0.66
CA ASN A 124 -5.82 39.03 2.04
C ASN A 124 -6.91 37.97 2.28
N GLY A 125 -7.41 37.39 1.20
CA GLY A 125 -8.68 36.69 1.18
C GLY A 125 -8.69 35.45 0.32
N SER A 126 -9.88 34.85 0.21
CA SER A 126 -10.12 33.74 -0.71
C SER A 126 -10.67 34.24 -2.04
N VAL A 127 -10.50 33.43 -3.07
CA VAL A 127 -11.22 33.53 -4.35
C VAL A 127 -12.17 32.34 -4.45
N ASN A 128 -13.46 32.61 -4.61
CA ASN A 128 -14.50 31.59 -4.73
C ASN A 128 -15.19 31.73 -6.10
N ILE A 129 -15.06 30.72 -6.96
CA ILE A 129 -15.65 30.69 -8.30
C ILE A 129 -16.56 29.47 -8.40
N THR A 130 -17.85 29.72 -8.60
CA THR A 130 -18.86 28.67 -8.78
C THR A 130 -19.59 28.87 -10.09
N GLY A 131 -19.58 27.85 -10.93
CA GLY A 131 -20.42 27.78 -12.13
C GLY A 131 -21.20 26.49 -12.11
N ASN A 132 -22.50 26.57 -11.85
CA ASN A 132 -23.34 25.40 -11.65
C ASN A 132 -23.25 24.37 -12.79
N GLN A 133 -23.12 24.83 -14.04
CA GLN A 133 -23.01 23.97 -15.23
C GLN A 133 -21.59 23.87 -15.77
N GLY A 134 -20.65 24.65 -15.25
CA GLY A 134 -19.25 24.58 -15.65
C GLY A 134 -18.44 25.80 -15.24
N VAL A 135 -17.13 25.60 -15.08
CA VAL A 135 -16.16 26.68 -14.97
C VAL A 135 -15.06 26.47 -16.00
N ASN A 136 -14.82 27.48 -16.84
CA ASN A 136 -13.77 27.48 -17.85
C ASN A 136 -12.80 28.63 -17.55
N LEU A 137 -11.62 28.28 -17.05
CA LEU A 137 -10.50 29.18 -16.87
C LEU A 137 -9.57 29.00 -18.07
N ASN A 138 -9.62 29.95 -18.99
CA ASN A 138 -8.92 29.87 -20.27
C ASN A 138 -7.59 30.63 -20.25
N ASN A 139 -6.86 30.49 -21.35
CA ASN A 139 -5.50 30.98 -21.49
C ASN A 139 -5.31 32.43 -21.02
N GLY A 140 -4.24 32.67 -20.28
CA GLY A 140 -3.90 33.97 -19.72
C GLY A 140 -4.72 34.39 -18.49
N THR A 141 -5.61 33.53 -17.98
CA THR A 141 -6.27 33.77 -16.70
C THR A 141 -5.26 33.61 -15.56
N ASN A 142 -5.28 34.54 -14.61
CA ASN A 142 -4.44 34.51 -13.41
C ASN A 142 -5.31 34.65 -12.17
N ILE A 143 -5.20 33.70 -11.24
CA ILE A 143 -5.95 33.69 -9.99
C ILE A 143 -4.97 33.68 -8.83
N VAL A 144 -5.09 34.67 -7.94
CA VAL A 144 -4.24 34.80 -6.76
C VAL A 144 -5.10 34.99 -5.51
N ALA A 145 -4.79 34.26 -4.45
CA ALA A 145 -5.43 34.39 -3.15
C ALA A 145 -4.40 34.26 -2.02
N ASP A 146 -4.54 35.07 -0.98
CA ASP A 146 -3.77 34.89 0.27
C ASP A 146 -4.34 33.77 1.15
N LYS A 147 -5.61 33.41 0.96
CA LYS A 147 -6.20 32.22 1.59
C LYS A 147 -6.35 31.13 0.53
N ASP A 148 -7.57 30.67 0.31
CA ASP A 148 -7.85 29.56 -0.59
C ASP A 148 -8.35 30.05 -1.96
N VAL A 149 -8.09 29.25 -2.99
CA VAL A 149 -8.79 29.34 -4.27
C VAL A 149 -9.74 28.15 -4.37
N ASN A 150 -11.03 28.42 -4.47
CA ASN A 150 -12.08 27.41 -4.62
C ASN A 150 -12.75 27.58 -5.98
N VAL A 151 -12.65 26.56 -6.83
CA VAL A 151 -13.32 26.50 -8.14
C VAL A 151 -14.24 25.29 -8.16
N ASP A 152 -15.54 25.54 -8.31
CA ASP A 152 -16.56 24.51 -8.15
C ASP A 152 -17.57 24.49 -9.31
N SER A 153 -17.88 23.29 -9.78
CA SER A 153 -18.97 23.02 -10.71
C SER A 153 -19.86 21.86 -10.24
N PRO A 154 -20.89 22.17 -9.42
CA PRO A 154 -21.77 21.17 -8.80
C PRO A 154 -22.48 20.23 -9.77
N ASN A 155 -22.73 20.65 -11.01
CA ASN A 155 -23.47 19.88 -12.00
C ASN A 155 -22.79 19.87 -13.37
N GLY A 156 -21.50 20.20 -13.45
CA GLY A 156 -20.76 20.26 -14.70
C GLY A 156 -19.30 19.91 -14.55
N SER A 157 -18.48 20.53 -15.40
CA SER A 157 -17.04 20.31 -15.49
C SER A 157 -16.24 21.56 -15.14
N VAL A 158 -15.02 21.36 -14.62
CA VAL A 158 -14.02 22.42 -14.45
C VAL A 158 -12.91 22.22 -15.48
N ASN A 159 -12.67 23.22 -16.32
CA ASN A 159 -11.60 23.23 -17.31
C ASN A 159 -10.63 24.37 -17.00
N VAL A 160 -9.36 24.02 -16.77
CA VAL A 160 -8.27 24.94 -16.49
C VAL A 160 -7.24 24.80 -17.59
N THR A 161 -7.15 25.77 -18.49
CA THR A 161 -6.31 25.72 -19.68
C THR A 161 -5.47 26.97 -19.79
N GLY A 162 -4.14 26.86 -19.85
CA GLY A 162 -3.24 28.02 -19.97
C GLY A 162 -3.38 29.01 -18.80
N THR A 163 -3.72 28.53 -17.61
CA THR A 163 -4.07 29.37 -16.44
C THR A 163 -3.01 29.24 -15.35
N ASN A 164 -2.79 30.34 -14.62
CA ASN A 164 -2.00 30.34 -13.39
C ASN A 164 -2.95 30.49 -12.19
N ILE A 165 -2.84 29.58 -11.23
CA ILE A 165 -3.59 29.62 -9.97
C ILE A 165 -2.59 29.55 -8.81
N SER A 166 -2.64 30.53 -7.91
CA SER A 166 -1.75 30.60 -6.74
C SER A 166 -2.54 30.91 -5.47
N ALA A 167 -2.33 30.12 -4.42
CA ALA A 167 -2.91 30.29 -3.10
C ALA A 167 -1.85 30.11 -2.00
N ASN A 168 -1.78 31.02 -1.03
CA ASN A 168 -1.00 30.76 0.20
C ASN A 168 -1.69 29.72 1.10
N GLY A 169 -3.00 29.50 0.91
CA GLY A 169 -3.76 28.37 1.44
C GLY A 169 -3.79 27.20 0.48
N THR A 170 -4.98 26.66 0.25
CA THR A 170 -5.25 25.48 -0.59
C THR A 170 -5.85 25.90 -1.93
N VAL A 171 -5.50 25.19 -3.00
CA VAL A 171 -6.25 25.26 -4.26
C VAL A 171 -7.19 24.07 -4.36
N ASN A 172 -8.49 24.31 -4.53
CA ASN A 172 -9.52 23.30 -4.67
C ASN A 172 -10.20 23.43 -6.04
N LEU A 173 -10.11 22.39 -6.87
CA LEU A 173 -10.83 22.26 -8.14
C LEU A 173 -11.82 21.10 -8.03
N THR A 174 -13.11 21.41 -7.95
CA THR A 174 -14.16 20.39 -7.78
C THR A 174 -15.16 20.45 -8.93
N ALA A 175 -15.47 19.29 -9.49
CA ALA A 175 -16.50 19.15 -10.50
C ALA A 175 -17.31 17.88 -10.27
N LYS A 176 -18.55 17.86 -10.76
CA LYS A 176 -19.33 16.62 -10.81
C LYS A 176 -18.83 15.67 -11.89
N GLU A 177 -18.66 16.18 -13.10
CA GLU A 177 -18.44 15.34 -14.29
C GLU A 177 -16.96 15.16 -14.60
N LYS A 178 -16.21 16.25 -14.71
CA LYS A 178 -14.81 16.18 -15.14
C LYS A 178 -14.02 17.37 -14.61
N VAL A 179 -12.77 17.11 -14.24
CA VAL A 179 -11.77 18.18 -14.11
C VAL A 179 -10.69 17.99 -15.16
N THR A 180 -10.44 19.01 -15.98
CA THR A 180 -9.35 19.06 -16.94
C THR A 180 -8.38 20.15 -16.54
N VAL A 181 -7.10 19.81 -16.38
CA VAL A 181 -6.00 20.77 -16.21
C VAL A 181 -5.03 20.59 -17.36
N ASP A 182 -4.83 21.63 -18.14
CA ASP A 182 -4.03 21.60 -19.37
C ASP A 182 -3.12 22.81 -19.47
N ASN A 183 -1.84 22.58 -19.72
CA ASN A 183 -0.82 23.63 -19.87
C ASN A 183 -0.91 24.73 -18.80
N SER A 184 -1.09 24.34 -17.53
CA SER A 184 -1.40 25.27 -16.44
C SER A 184 -0.42 25.13 -15.28
N ASN A 185 -0.29 26.18 -14.49
CA ASN A 185 0.51 26.19 -13.26
C ASN A 185 -0.40 26.37 -12.06
N ILE A 186 -0.40 25.42 -11.14
CA ILE A 186 -1.20 25.46 -9.92
C ILE A 186 -0.26 25.38 -8.72
N SER A 187 -0.31 26.40 -7.86
CA SER A 187 0.47 26.46 -6.62
C SER A 187 -0.47 26.65 -5.44
N GLY A 188 -0.50 25.69 -4.53
CA GLY A 188 -1.27 25.78 -3.29
C GLY A 188 -0.35 25.46 -2.12
N ASN A 189 0.06 26.48 -1.37
CA ASN A 189 1.11 26.34 -0.37
C ASN A 189 0.74 25.32 0.73
N GLN A 190 -0.53 25.25 1.13
CA GLN A 190 -1.02 24.27 2.13
C GLN A 190 -1.58 22.99 1.52
N GLY A 191 -1.79 22.95 0.20
CA GLY A 191 -2.35 21.79 -0.49
C GLY A 191 -2.95 22.11 -1.86
N ILE A 192 -3.11 21.06 -2.67
CA ILE A 192 -3.91 21.10 -3.90
C ILE A 192 -4.86 19.91 -3.89
N ASN A 193 -6.15 20.16 -4.11
CA ASN A 193 -7.18 19.14 -4.23
C ASN A 193 -7.87 19.26 -5.58
N ILE A 194 -7.85 18.19 -6.37
CA ILE A 194 -8.53 18.10 -7.67
C ILE A 194 -9.49 16.92 -7.61
N ASN A 195 -10.79 17.19 -7.76
CA ASN A 195 -11.81 16.19 -7.52
C ASN A 195 -12.91 16.20 -8.60
N ALA A 196 -13.07 15.10 -9.31
CA ALA A 196 -14.23 14.82 -10.15
C ALA A 196 -15.12 13.77 -9.44
N THR A 197 -16.19 14.23 -8.80
CA THR A 197 -16.97 13.39 -7.85
C THR A 197 -17.68 12.23 -8.52
N ASN A 198 -18.10 12.38 -9.78
CA ASN A 198 -18.79 11.34 -10.54
C ASN A 198 -18.11 10.98 -11.86
N GLY A 199 -16.93 11.54 -12.17
CA GLY A 199 -16.26 11.23 -13.43
C GLY A 199 -14.75 11.29 -13.34
N THR A 200 -14.10 11.94 -14.31
CA THR A 200 -12.66 11.75 -14.55
C THR A 200 -11.85 13.00 -14.27
N VAL A 201 -10.59 12.81 -13.89
CA VAL A 201 -9.60 13.89 -13.85
C VAL A 201 -8.55 13.66 -14.93
N ASN A 202 -8.31 14.68 -15.74
CA ASN A 202 -7.26 14.67 -16.76
C ASN A 202 -6.30 15.83 -16.51
N VAL A 203 -5.01 15.52 -16.34
CA VAL A 203 -3.94 16.51 -16.22
C VAL A 203 -2.96 16.33 -17.37
N ASN A 204 -2.69 17.41 -18.11
CA ASN A 204 -1.82 17.40 -19.28
C ASN A 204 -0.82 18.55 -19.19
N VAL A 205 0.46 18.28 -19.42
CA VAL A 205 1.51 19.31 -19.60
C VAL A 205 1.46 20.41 -18.52
N SER A 206 1.17 20.05 -17.28
CA SER A 206 0.87 21.02 -16.21
C SER A 206 1.78 20.85 -15.00
N ASN A 207 2.07 21.96 -14.32
CA ASN A 207 2.87 21.99 -13.10
C ASN A 207 1.96 22.18 -11.89
N MET A 208 2.12 21.32 -10.89
CA MET A 208 1.43 21.41 -9.61
C MET A 208 2.44 21.37 -8.47
N ASN A 209 2.40 22.39 -7.61
CA ASN A 209 3.34 22.53 -6.51
C ASN A 209 2.62 22.84 -5.19
N SER A 210 2.90 22.03 -4.17
CA SER A 210 2.42 22.22 -2.80
C SER A 210 3.59 22.27 -1.83
N SER A 211 4.01 23.47 -1.47
CA SER A 211 5.27 23.73 -0.75
C SER A 211 5.27 23.31 0.72
N ASN A 212 4.10 23.16 1.36
CA ASN A 212 3.96 22.71 2.76
C ASN A 212 2.82 21.68 2.94
N GLY A 213 2.27 21.19 1.84
CA GLY A 213 1.03 20.41 1.81
C GLY A 213 1.12 19.15 0.97
N SER A 214 0.00 18.42 0.95
CA SER A 214 -0.19 17.27 0.06
C SER A 214 -0.84 17.72 -1.26
N ILE A 215 -0.75 16.87 -2.28
CA ILE A 215 -1.52 17.00 -3.51
C ILE A 215 -2.45 15.78 -3.61
N ASN A 216 -3.76 16.02 -3.70
CA ASN A 216 -4.77 14.98 -3.81
C ASN A 216 -5.51 15.12 -5.14
N ILE A 217 -5.51 14.05 -5.94
CA ILE A 217 -6.15 13.99 -7.26
C ILE A 217 -7.09 12.79 -7.27
N THR A 218 -8.38 13.06 -7.29
CA THR A 218 -9.41 12.03 -7.23
C THR A 218 -10.36 12.14 -8.42
N GLY A 219 -10.42 11.08 -9.21
CA GLY A 219 -11.40 10.93 -10.29
C GLY A 219 -12.19 9.67 -10.07
N ASN A 220 -13.47 9.81 -9.70
CA ASN A 220 -14.32 8.67 -9.34
C ASN A 220 -14.31 7.56 -10.41
N GLN A 221 -14.32 7.92 -11.69
CA GLN A 221 -14.33 6.98 -12.83
C GLN A 221 -12.97 6.86 -13.53
N GLY A 222 -11.96 7.63 -13.12
CA GLY A 222 -10.61 7.50 -13.65
C GLY A 222 -9.75 8.74 -13.43
N VAL A 223 -8.44 8.55 -13.36
CA VAL A 223 -7.45 9.63 -13.36
C VAL A 223 -6.41 9.39 -14.45
N ASN A 224 -6.15 10.42 -15.26
CA ASN A 224 -5.12 10.40 -16.29
C ASN A 224 -4.14 11.54 -16.06
N LEU A 225 -2.90 11.20 -15.73
CA LEU A 225 -1.75 12.12 -15.66
C LEU A 225 -0.92 11.88 -16.92
N ASN A 226 -0.95 12.83 -17.85
CA ASN A 226 -0.38 12.67 -19.18
C ASN A 226 0.96 13.38 -19.32
N ASN A 227 1.62 13.11 -20.45
CA ASN A 227 3.00 13.50 -20.70
C ASN A 227 3.25 15.00 -20.44
N GLY A 228 4.38 15.30 -19.79
CA GLY A 228 4.77 16.65 -19.42
C GLY A 228 4.13 17.18 -18.13
N THR A 229 3.33 16.36 -17.43
CA THR A 229 2.81 16.71 -16.11
C THR A 229 3.91 16.60 -15.04
N ASN A 230 4.01 17.59 -14.17
CA ASN A 230 4.95 17.63 -13.06
C ASN A 230 4.22 17.93 -11.74
N ILE A 231 4.40 17.06 -10.75
CA ILE A 231 3.71 17.13 -9.46
C ILE A 231 4.76 17.10 -8.35
N VAL A 232 4.78 18.14 -7.52
CA VAL A 232 5.71 18.26 -6.38
C VAL A 232 4.94 18.60 -5.11
N ALA A 233 5.09 17.78 -4.08
CA ALA A 233 4.48 17.99 -2.77
C ALA A 233 5.50 17.85 -1.64
N ASP A 234 5.40 18.72 -0.64
CA ASP A 234 6.17 18.60 0.60
C ASP A 234 5.65 17.51 1.55
N LYS A 235 4.39 17.09 1.37
CA LYS A 235 3.84 15.93 2.07
C LYS A 235 3.62 14.81 1.07
N ASP A 236 2.39 14.30 0.99
CA ASP A 236 2.05 13.15 0.15
C ASP A 236 1.51 13.59 -1.21
N VAL A 237 1.65 12.72 -2.20
CA VAL A 237 0.87 12.78 -3.44
C VAL A 237 -0.08 11.59 -3.46
N ASN A 238 -1.38 11.86 -3.52
CA ASN A 238 -2.43 10.84 -3.56
C ASN A 238 -3.18 10.95 -4.87
N VAL A 239 -3.14 9.89 -5.68
CA VAL A 239 -3.87 9.77 -6.94
C VAL A 239 -4.82 8.58 -6.82
N ASP A 240 -6.11 8.84 -6.86
CA ASP A 240 -7.13 7.85 -6.53
C ASP A 240 -8.27 7.78 -7.56
N SER A 241 -8.63 6.55 -7.92
CA SER A 241 -9.84 6.26 -8.70
C SER A 241 -10.69 5.17 -8.05
N PRO A 242 -11.66 5.55 -7.19
CA PRO A 242 -12.50 4.62 -6.45
C PRO A 242 -13.33 3.66 -7.29
N ASN A 243 -13.65 4.00 -8.54
CA ASN A 243 -14.47 3.17 -9.44
C ASN A 243 -13.89 3.04 -10.85
N GLY A 244 -12.66 3.47 -11.09
CA GLY A 244 -12.02 3.38 -12.39
C GLY A 244 -10.54 3.02 -12.30
N SER A 245 -9.81 3.42 -13.33
CA SER A 245 -8.37 3.17 -13.49
C SER A 245 -7.55 4.45 -13.26
N VAL A 246 -6.29 4.28 -12.86
CA VAL A 246 -5.28 5.37 -12.80
C VAL A 246 -4.24 5.14 -13.88
N ASN A 247 -4.03 6.13 -14.76
CA ASN A 247 -3.02 6.11 -15.80
C ASN A 247 -2.03 7.25 -15.58
N VAL A 248 -0.75 6.92 -15.47
CA VAL A 248 0.36 7.86 -15.31
C VAL A 248 1.32 7.64 -16.47
N THR A 249 1.42 8.62 -17.37
CA THR A 249 2.19 8.49 -18.60
C THR A 249 3.06 9.72 -18.80
N GLY A 250 4.37 9.54 -18.98
CA GLY A 250 5.29 10.67 -19.23
C GLY A 250 5.28 11.73 -18.11
N THR A 251 5.03 11.32 -16.87
CA THR A 251 4.79 12.23 -15.74
C THR A 251 5.94 12.17 -14.74
N ASN A 252 6.25 13.30 -14.11
CA ASN A 252 7.15 13.38 -12.95
C ASN A 252 6.32 13.61 -11.69
N ILE A 253 6.44 12.72 -10.70
CA ILE A 253 5.79 12.84 -9.40
C ILE A 253 6.86 12.80 -8.32
N SER A 254 6.90 13.82 -7.47
CA SER A 254 7.84 13.92 -6.34
C SER A 254 7.10 14.31 -5.05
N ALA A 255 7.35 13.55 -4.00
CA ALA A 255 6.80 13.77 -2.67
C ALA A 255 7.91 13.61 -1.61
N ASN A 256 8.04 14.57 -0.69
CA ASN A 256 8.87 14.37 0.51
C ASN A 256 8.23 13.35 1.48
N GLY A 257 6.91 13.13 1.37
CA GLY A 257 6.17 12.05 1.99
C GLY A 257 6.09 10.81 1.09
N THR A 258 4.89 10.25 0.99
CA THR A 258 4.58 9.04 0.21
C THR A 258 3.90 9.40 -1.10
N VAL A 259 4.18 8.64 -2.17
CA VAL A 259 3.35 8.67 -3.39
C VAL A 259 2.40 7.46 -3.37
N ASN A 260 1.09 7.72 -3.45
CA ASN A 260 0.06 6.70 -3.48
C ASN A 260 -0.71 6.76 -4.80
N LEU A 261 -0.68 5.69 -5.58
CA LEU A 261 -1.48 5.49 -6.79
C LEU A 261 -2.48 4.36 -6.53
N THR A 262 -3.76 4.67 -6.39
CA THR A 262 -4.79 3.68 -6.08
C THR A 262 -5.90 3.70 -7.12
N ALA A 263 -6.29 2.52 -7.58
CA ALA A 263 -7.41 2.34 -8.49
C ALA A 263 -8.24 1.13 -8.08
N LYS A 264 -9.54 1.17 -8.37
CA LYS A 264 -10.39 -0.02 -8.29
C LYS A 264 -10.06 -1.01 -9.39
N GLU A 265 -9.93 -0.51 -10.61
CA GLU A 265 -9.57 -1.30 -11.77
C GLU A 265 -8.05 -1.37 -11.89
N ASN A 266 -7.45 -0.84 -12.96
CA ASN A 266 -6.03 -0.97 -13.22
C ASN A 266 -5.26 0.27 -12.79
N VAL A 267 -3.97 0.07 -12.47
CA VAL A 267 -3.00 1.16 -12.41
C VAL A 267 -1.96 0.94 -13.51
N THR A 268 -1.79 1.94 -14.37
CA THR A 268 -0.75 1.93 -15.41
C THR A 268 0.24 3.06 -15.16
N VAL A 269 1.52 2.73 -15.09
CA VAL A 269 2.62 3.69 -15.03
C VAL A 269 3.52 3.46 -16.24
N ASP A 270 3.66 4.46 -17.09
CA ASP A 270 4.40 4.35 -18.35
C ASP A 270 5.34 5.55 -18.53
N ASN A 271 6.60 5.27 -18.86
CA ASN A 271 7.63 6.28 -19.13
C ASN A 271 7.65 7.43 -18.11
N SER A 272 7.53 7.11 -16.81
CA SER A 272 7.33 8.09 -15.74
C SER A 272 8.41 8.00 -14.67
N ASN A 273 8.63 9.11 -13.96
CA ASN A 273 9.53 9.16 -12.80
C ASN A 273 8.71 9.43 -11.55
N ILE A 274 8.75 8.50 -10.59
CA ILE A 274 8.02 8.60 -9.33
C ILE A 274 9.03 8.54 -8.19
N SER A 275 9.08 9.59 -7.38
CA SER A 275 9.87 9.63 -6.15
C SER A 275 9.00 9.96 -4.96
N GLY A 276 8.92 9.01 -4.01
CA GLY A 276 8.30 9.22 -2.71
C GLY A 276 9.32 8.95 -1.63
N ASN A 277 9.79 9.98 -0.96
CA ASN A 277 10.91 9.87 -0.03
C ASN A 277 10.61 8.91 1.14
N GLN A 278 9.37 8.88 1.63
CA GLN A 278 8.94 7.96 2.70
C GLN A 278 8.33 6.65 2.20
N GLY A 279 8.06 6.54 0.89
CA GLY A 279 7.46 5.35 0.31
C GLY A 279 6.77 5.59 -1.02
N ILE A 280 6.55 4.51 -1.77
CA ILE A 280 5.67 4.50 -2.94
C ILE A 280 4.71 3.32 -2.80
N ASN A 281 3.41 3.57 -2.96
CA ASN A 281 2.38 2.54 -2.95
C ASN A 281 1.59 2.60 -4.26
N ILE A 282 1.52 1.49 -4.98
CA ILE A 282 0.75 1.34 -6.21
C ILE A 282 -0.19 0.17 -6.03
N ASN A 283 -1.50 0.42 -6.10
CA ASN A 283 -2.52 -0.56 -5.76
C ASN A 283 -3.68 -0.57 -6.75
N ALA A 284 -3.89 -1.72 -7.39
CA ALA A 284 -5.05 -2.04 -8.21
C ALA A 284 -5.93 -3.06 -7.46
N THR A 285 -7.00 -2.59 -6.80
CA THR A 285 -7.73 -3.41 -5.82
C THR A 285 -8.49 -4.59 -6.43
N ASN A 286 -8.99 -4.45 -7.67
CA ASN A 286 -9.64 -5.52 -8.42
C ASN A 286 -8.99 -5.77 -9.80
N GLY A 287 -7.98 -5.00 -10.18
CA GLY A 287 -7.36 -5.09 -11.49
C GLY A 287 -5.88 -5.45 -11.45
N THR A 288 -5.18 -5.01 -12.48
CA THR A 288 -3.75 -5.26 -12.70
C THR A 288 -2.95 -3.99 -12.49
N VAL A 289 -1.70 -4.13 -12.05
CA VAL A 289 -0.70 -3.06 -12.12
C VAL A 289 0.23 -3.31 -13.29
N ASN A 290 0.41 -2.32 -14.15
CA ASN A 290 1.36 -2.36 -15.27
C ASN A 290 2.37 -1.21 -15.12
N VAL A 291 3.65 -1.53 -15.01
CA VAL A 291 4.74 -0.55 -14.98
C VAL A 291 5.65 -0.78 -16.18
N ASN A 292 5.83 0.24 -16.99
CA ASN A 292 6.59 0.18 -18.24
C ASN A 292 7.61 1.31 -18.27
N ALA A 293 8.87 0.99 -18.59
CA ALA A 293 9.93 1.98 -18.85
C ALA A 293 10.00 3.13 -17.81
N SER A 294 9.73 2.84 -16.53
CA SER A 294 9.52 3.87 -15.51
C SER A 294 10.52 3.73 -14.36
N ASN A 295 10.87 4.85 -13.74
CA ASN A 295 11.76 4.90 -12.60
C ASN A 295 10.97 5.18 -11.32
N MET A 296 11.14 4.33 -10.31
CA MET A 296 10.52 4.47 -9.00
C MET A 296 11.60 4.47 -7.92
N ASN A 297 11.68 5.52 -7.13
CA ASN A 297 12.71 5.68 -6.11
C ASN A 297 12.14 6.14 -4.76
N SER A 298 12.43 5.35 -3.72
CA SER A 298 12.07 5.63 -2.34
C SER A 298 13.33 5.70 -1.47
N SER A 299 13.79 6.92 -1.20
CA SER A 299 15.09 7.18 -0.56
C SER A 299 15.16 6.87 0.93
N ASN A 300 14.02 6.77 1.63
CA ASN A 300 13.96 6.41 3.05
C ASN A 300 12.84 5.39 3.36
N GLY A 301 12.14 4.91 2.34
CA GLY A 301 10.94 4.10 2.47
C GLY A 301 11.00 2.78 1.72
N SER A 302 9.87 2.08 1.77
CA SER A 302 9.63 0.87 0.96
C SER A 302 8.86 1.23 -0.32
N ILE A 303 8.89 0.34 -1.30
CA ILE A 303 8.01 0.40 -2.48
C ILE A 303 7.09 -0.81 -2.46
N ASN A 304 5.77 -0.57 -2.48
CA ASN A 304 4.74 -1.61 -2.48
C ASN A 304 3.93 -1.53 -3.76
N ILE A 305 3.87 -2.63 -4.51
CA ILE A 305 3.12 -2.75 -5.76
C ILE A 305 2.19 -3.95 -5.64
N THR A 306 0.89 -3.69 -5.65
CA THR A 306 -0.12 -4.73 -5.46
C THR A 306 -1.16 -4.68 -6.58
N GLY A 307 -1.35 -5.81 -7.26
CA GLY A 307 -2.38 -5.96 -8.28
C GLY A 307 -3.17 -7.23 -8.05
N ASN A 308 -4.46 -7.10 -7.77
CA ASN A 308 -5.30 -8.24 -7.43
C ASN A 308 -5.30 -9.32 -8.52
N GLN A 309 -5.39 -8.93 -9.79
CA GLN A 309 -5.40 -9.84 -10.94
C GLN A 309 -4.03 -10.05 -11.59
N GLY A 310 -3.02 -9.27 -11.20
CA GLY A 310 -1.67 -9.41 -11.73
C GLY A 310 -0.81 -8.17 -11.54
N VAL A 311 0.50 -8.35 -11.57
CA VAL A 311 1.47 -7.26 -11.65
C VAL A 311 2.44 -7.53 -12.79
N ASN A 312 2.60 -6.55 -13.69
CA ASN A 312 3.53 -6.60 -14.80
C ASN A 312 4.55 -5.47 -14.67
N LEU A 313 5.80 -5.82 -14.39
CA LEU A 313 6.95 -4.92 -14.45
C LEU A 313 7.69 -5.22 -15.75
N ASN A 314 7.58 -4.30 -16.72
CA ASN A 314 8.03 -4.51 -18.08
C ASN A 314 9.36 -3.79 -18.35
N ASN A 315 9.89 -4.04 -19.55
CA ASN A 315 11.24 -3.65 -19.94
C ASN A 315 11.54 -2.15 -19.67
N GLY A 316 12.72 -1.88 -19.14
CA GLY A 316 13.19 -0.53 -18.81
C GLY A 316 12.66 0.01 -17.48
N THR A 317 11.92 -0.78 -16.71
CA THR A 317 11.47 -0.40 -15.36
C THR A 317 12.64 -0.50 -14.36
N ASN A 318 12.83 0.55 -13.56
CA ASN A 318 13.82 0.59 -12.48
C ASN A 318 13.15 0.91 -11.15
N ILE A 319 13.39 0.08 -10.14
CA ILE A 319 12.81 0.22 -8.80
C ILE A 319 13.95 0.24 -7.80
N THR A 320 14.00 1.28 -6.96
CA THR A 320 15.01 1.42 -5.91
C THR A 320 14.37 1.85 -4.61
N ALA A 321 14.62 1.11 -3.53
CA ALA A 321 14.12 1.41 -2.20
C ALA A 321 15.23 1.32 -1.14
N GLU A 322 15.20 2.23 -0.17
CA GLU A 322 16.07 2.15 1.01
C GLU A 322 15.63 1.05 1.98
N LYS A 323 14.33 0.73 1.99
CA LYS A 323 13.80 -0.41 2.75
C LYS A 323 13.46 -1.54 1.79
N ASP A 324 12.26 -2.08 1.90
CA ASP A 324 11.83 -3.26 1.14
C ASP A 324 11.19 -2.89 -0.19
N VAL A 325 11.23 -3.82 -1.13
CA VAL A 325 10.36 -3.80 -2.31
C VAL A 325 9.42 -4.98 -2.24
N ASN A 326 8.11 -4.72 -2.23
CA ASN A 326 7.08 -5.74 -2.19
C ASN A 326 6.25 -5.68 -3.47
N VAL A 327 6.23 -6.76 -4.23
CA VAL A 327 5.44 -6.93 -5.44
C VAL A 327 4.52 -8.12 -5.24
N ASP A 328 3.21 -7.87 -5.19
CA ASP A 328 2.24 -8.89 -4.82
C ASP A 328 1.07 -8.96 -5.81
N SER A 329 0.71 -10.18 -6.20
CA SER A 329 -0.54 -10.47 -6.85
C SER A 329 -1.36 -11.50 -6.08
N LEU A 330 -2.43 -11.01 -5.45
CA LEU A 330 -3.29 -11.78 -4.55
C LEU A 330 -4.03 -12.93 -5.24
N ASN A 331 -4.46 -12.75 -6.48
CA ASN A 331 -5.22 -13.73 -7.24
C ASN A 331 -4.67 -14.00 -8.65
N GLY A 332 -3.53 -13.40 -9.02
CA GLY A 332 -2.97 -13.52 -10.35
C GLY A 332 -1.49 -13.85 -10.38
N SER A 333 -0.86 -13.50 -11.50
CA SER A 333 0.56 -13.72 -11.77
C SER A 333 1.38 -12.44 -11.59
N VAL A 334 2.66 -12.59 -11.25
CA VAL A 334 3.64 -11.51 -11.27
C VAL A 334 4.64 -11.77 -12.39
N ASN A 335 4.75 -10.82 -13.33
CA ASN A 335 5.67 -10.87 -14.45
C ASN A 335 6.69 -9.74 -14.32
N VAL A 336 7.97 -10.09 -14.26
CA VAL A 336 9.09 -9.16 -14.17
C VAL A 336 9.99 -9.40 -15.38
N THR A 337 9.94 -8.50 -16.35
CA THR A 337 10.66 -8.65 -17.63
C THR A 337 11.51 -7.42 -17.90
N GLY A 338 12.81 -7.59 -18.15
CA GLY A 338 13.70 -6.46 -18.48
C GLY A 338 13.75 -5.39 -17.39
N THR A 339 13.61 -5.78 -16.12
CA THR A 339 13.44 -4.86 -14.98
C THR A 339 14.64 -4.93 -14.04
N ASN A 340 15.01 -3.78 -13.47
CA ASN A 340 15.97 -3.71 -12.37
C ASN A 340 15.25 -3.39 -11.06
N ILE A 341 15.39 -4.25 -10.05
CA ILE A 341 14.85 -4.03 -8.70
C ILE A 341 16.01 -4.09 -7.71
N SER A 342 16.21 -3.00 -6.96
CA SER A 342 17.24 -2.89 -5.93
C SER A 342 16.63 -2.44 -4.60
N ALA A 343 17.01 -3.09 -3.50
CA ALA A 343 16.55 -2.74 -2.17
C ALA A 343 17.67 -2.90 -1.13
N ASN A 344 17.85 -1.91 -0.25
CA ASN A 344 18.71 -2.07 0.94
C ASN A 344 18.04 -2.95 2.02
N GLY A 345 16.74 -3.19 1.89
CA GLY A 345 15.99 -4.21 2.61
C GLY A 345 15.88 -5.53 1.85
N THR A 346 14.72 -6.15 2.00
CA THR A 346 14.32 -7.40 1.35
C THR A 346 13.48 -7.11 0.11
N ILE A 347 13.64 -7.91 -0.94
CA ILE A 347 12.74 -7.91 -2.09
C ILE A 347 11.80 -9.10 -1.95
N ASN A 348 10.49 -8.86 -1.96
CA ASN A 348 9.45 -9.88 -1.94
C ASN A 348 8.66 -9.83 -3.25
N LEU A 349 8.69 -10.92 -4.02
CA LEU A 349 7.88 -11.15 -5.20
C LEU A 349 6.92 -12.30 -4.91
N THR A 350 5.63 -12.01 -4.82
CA THR A 350 4.61 -13.00 -4.46
C THR A 350 3.51 -13.02 -5.52
N ALA A 351 3.17 -14.21 -5.99
CA ALA A 351 2.06 -14.42 -6.91
C ALA A 351 1.20 -15.59 -6.46
N LYS A 352 -0.11 -15.53 -6.67
CA LYS A 352 -0.97 -16.67 -6.44
C LYS A 352 -0.78 -17.77 -7.48
N GLU A 353 -0.63 -17.36 -8.73
CA GLU A 353 -0.48 -18.26 -9.88
C GLU A 353 1.01 -18.40 -10.23
N ASN A 354 1.49 -17.64 -11.21
CA ASN A 354 2.86 -17.77 -11.71
C ASN A 354 3.69 -16.54 -11.31
N LEU A 355 4.94 -16.78 -10.94
CA LEU A 355 5.97 -15.75 -10.85
C LEU A 355 6.98 -15.98 -11.97
N THR A 356 7.06 -15.04 -12.91
CA THR A 356 7.99 -15.10 -14.04
C THR A 356 8.97 -13.95 -13.95
N VAL A 357 10.27 -14.24 -13.91
CA VAL A 357 11.37 -13.27 -13.93
C VAL A 357 12.24 -13.55 -15.15
N VAL A 358 12.30 -12.62 -16.10
CA VAL A 358 13.00 -12.80 -17.38
C VAL A 358 13.88 -11.58 -17.68
N ASN A 359 15.13 -11.79 -18.09
CA ASN A 359 16.06 -10.72 -18.45
C ASN A 359 16.14 -9.60 -17.40
N SER A 360 16.10 -9.95 -16.10
CA SER A 360 15.93 -8.98 -15.02
C SER A 360 17.05 -9.10 -13.98
N ASN A 361 17.30 -7.99 -13.27
CA ASN A 361 18.28 -7.92 -12.18
C ASN A 361 17.54 -7.60 -10.88
N ILE A 362 17.56 -8.54 -9.94
CA ILE A 362 16.90 -8.44 -8.63
C ILE A 362 17.98 -8.48 -7.55
N SER A 363 18.17 -7.39 -6.81
CA SER A 363 19.23 -7.26 -5.81
C SER A 363 18.69 -6.72 -4.48
N GLY A 364 18.50 -7.62 -3.52
CA GLY A 364 18.20 -7.25 -2.13
C GLY A 364 19.48 -7.26 -1.30
N ASN A 365 19.63 -6.36 -0.34
CA ASN A 365 20.77 -6.45 0.58
C ASN A 365 20.52 -7.48 1.68
N GLN A 366 19.28 -7.55 2.20
CA GLN A 366 18.89 -8.43 3.32
C GLN A 366 18.19 -9.72 2.89
N GLY A 367 17.70 -9.79 1.65
CA GLY A 367 17.00 -10.98 1.18
C GLY A 367 16.34 -10.79 -0.17
N VAL A 368 16.13 -11.89 -0.89
CA VAL A 368 15.21 -11.96 -2.02
C VAL A 368 14.30 -13.17 -1.84
N ASN A 369 12.99 -12.92 -1.85
CA ASN A 369 11.95 -13.92 -1.66
C ASN A 369 11.05 -13.96 -2.89
N MET A 370 10.89 -15.14 -3.46
CA MET A 370 10.09 -15.41 -4.65
C MET A 370 9.14 -16.57 -4.35
N TYR A 371 7.84 -16.28 -4.26
CA TYR A 371 6.82 -17.25 -3.87
C TYR A 371 5.67 -17.29 -4.88
N SER A 372 5.37 -18.47 -5.41
CA SER A 372 4.19 -18.66 -6.25
C SER A 372 3.72 -20.10 -6.34
N ASN A 373 2.73 -20.39 -7.20
CA ASN A 373 2.44 -21.76 -7.58
C ASN A 373 3.49 -22.30 -8.56
N ASN A 374 3.88 -21.52 -9.56
CA ASN A 374 4.97 -21.87 -10.49
C ASN A 374 5.95 -20.70 -10.61
N THR A 375 7.18 -20.91 -10.18
CA THR A 375 8.22 -19.87 -10.20
C THR A 375 9.21 -20.16 -11.32
N ARG A 376 9.38 -19.21 -12.24
CA ARG A 376 10.30 -19.30 -13.37
C ARG A 376 11.26 -18.12 -13.40
N VAL A 377 12.55 -18.40 -13.39
CA VAL A 377 13.63 -17.41 -13.49
C VAL A 377 14.46 -17.74 -14.72
N GLU A 378 14.53 -16.81 -15.68
CA GLU A 378 15.20 -17.03 -16.96
C GLU A 378 16.10 -15.85 -17.32
N ASN A 379 17.33 -16.13 -17.77
CA ASN A 379 18.28 -15.10 -18.21
C ASN A 379 18.42 -13.94 -17.21
N SER A 380 18.33 -14.24 -15.91
CA SER A 380 18.18 -13.23 -14.86
C SER A 380 19.24 -13.38 -13.77
N THR A 381 19.45 -12.29 -13.05
CA THR A 381 20.36 -12.24 -11.91
C THR A 381 19.55 -11.97 -10.64
N VAL A 382 19.71 -12.83 -9.63
CA VAL A 382 19.02 -12.75 -8.34
C VAL A 382 20.08 -12.76 -7.24
N ILE A 383 20.23 -11.65 -6.54
CA ILE A 383 21.28 -11.45 -5.55
C ILE A 383 20.68 -11.05 -4.21
N SER A 384 21.14 -11.70 -3.16
CA SER A 384 21.05 -11.21 -1.79
C SER A 384 22.45 -10.97 -1.24
N LEU A 385 22.84 -9.73 -0.93
CA LEU A 385 24.24 -9.43 -0.55
C LEU A 385 24.66 -10.05 0.78
N THR A 386 23.77 -10.02 1.77
CA THR A 386 24.04 -10.49 3.14
C THR A 386 23.04 -11.53 3.63
N GLY A 387 21.91 -11.68 2.95
CA GLY A 387 20.83 -12.54 3.40
C GLY A 387 20.56 -13.73 2.50
N THR A 388 19.36 -14.28 2.65
CA THR A 388 18.94 -15.47 1.93
C THR A 388 18.35 -15.14 0.56
N VAL A 389 18.48 -16.08 -0.38
CA VAL A 389 17.64 -16.11 -1.58
C VAL A 389 16.68 -17.29 -1.46
N ASN A 390 15.37 -17.01 -1.47
CA ASN A 390 14.30 -18.00 -1.42
C ASN A 390 13.56 -18.00 -2.76
N ILE A 391 13.69 -19.06 -3.54
CA ILE A 391 12.95 -19.28 -4.79
C ILE A 391 12.07 -20.51 -4.59
N SER A 392 10.77 -20.27 -4.40
CA SER A 392 9.83 -21.34 -4.11
C SER A 392 8.59 -21.26 -5.00
N GLY A 393 8.20 -22.43 -5.51
CA GLY A 393 7.04 -22.60 -6.35
C GLY A 393 6.32 -23.88 -5.94
N ASN A 394 5.08 -23.76 -5.50
CA ASN A 394 4.33 -24.88 -4.93
C ASN A 394 4.31 -26.12 -5.85
N SER A 395 4.07 -25.92 -7.15
CA SER A 395 4.01 -26.96 -8.18
C SER A 395 5.26 -27.05 -9.04
N SER A 396 6.03 -25.97 -9.21
CA SER A 396 7.28 -26.04 -9.94
C SER A 396 8.20 -24.86 -9.66
N VAL A 397 9.51 -25.11 -9.72
CA VAL A 397 10.54 -24.08 -9.84
C VAL A 397 11.38 -24.38 -11.06
N SER A 398 11.60 -23.38 -11.93
CA SER A 398 12.48 -23.49 -13.10
C SER A 398 13.45 -22.32 -13.12
N ILE A 399 14.75 -22.61 -13.13
CA ILE A 399 15.83 -21.61 -13.20
C ILE A 399 16.70 -21.94 -14.42
N VAL A 400 16.74 -21.03 -15.39
CA VAL A 400 17.39 -21.26 -16.69
C VAL A 400 18.30 -20.10 -17.04
N ASN A 401 19.53 -20.37 -17.47
CA ASN A 401 20.49 -19.34 -17.90
C ASN A 401 20.67 -18.21 -16.88
N SER A 402 20.55 -18.51 -15.59
CA SER A 402 20.40 -17.49 -14.55
C SER A 402 21.48 -17.59 -13.49
N THR A 403 21.70 -16.49 -12.78
CA THR A 403 22.59 -16.44 -11.62
C THR A 403 21.77 -16.16 -10.37
N THR A 404 21.96 -17.02 -9.38
CA THR A 404 21.43 -16.85 -8.02
C THR A 404 22.63 -16.76 -7.07
N ASP A 405 22.77 -15.66 -6.34
CA ASP A 405 23.87 -15.46 -5.39
C ASP A 405 23.32 -15.00 -4.03
N ALA A 406 23.51 -15.83 -3.00
CA ALA A 406 23.03 -15.59 -1.65
C ALA A 406 24.19 -15.32 -0.68
N GLY A 407 24.12 -14.22 0.04
CA GLY A 407 25.08 -13.85 1.08
C GLY A 407 25.02 -14.73 2.32
N ASP A 408 23.87 -15.37 2.57
CA ASP A 408 23.67 -16.42 3.59
C ASP A 408 23.35 -17.75 2.90
N ARG A 409 22.06 -18.12 2.82
CA ARG A 409 21.58 -19.39 2.26
C ARG A 409 20.76 -19.20 1.01
N SER A 410 20.82 -20.18 0.11
CA SER A 410 19.91 -20.30 -1.02
C SER A 410 18.93 -21.44 -0.78
N TYR A 411 17.63 -21.17 -0.96
CA TYR A 411 16.56 -22.16 -0.90
C TYR A 411 15.83 -22.18 -2.25
N ILE A 412 15.96 -23.27 -2.99
CA ILE A 412 15.28 -23.50 -4.26
C ILE A 412 14.35 -24.69 -4.07
N VAL A 413 13.06 -24.44 -3.86
CA VAL A 413 12.15 -25.46 -3.32
C VAL A 413 10.83 -25.55 -4.08
N SER A 414 10.44 -26.75 -4.47
CA SER A 414 9.08 -27.09 -4.89
C SER A 414 8.44 -28.12 -3.97
N PRO A 415 7.65 -27.69 -2.96
CA PRO A 415 7.08 -28.59 -1.94
C PRO A 415 6.14 -29.66 -2.48
N ASN A 416 5.51 -29.45 -3.64
CA ASN A 416 4.59 -30.40 -4.25
C ASN A 416 4.92 -30.75 -5.70
N GLY A 417 6.11 -30.39 -6.17
CA GLY A 417 6.44 -30.51 -7.58
C GLY A 417 7.92 -30.62 -7.87
N THR A 418 8.27 -30.16 -9.07
CA THR A 418 9.60 -30.36 -9.67
C THR A 418 10.45 -29.11 -9.52
N VAL A 419 11.75 -29.32 -9.33
CA VAL A 419 12.77 -28.27 -9.43
C VAL A 419 13.67 -28.54 -10.63
N ASP A 420 13.67 -27.64 -11.60
CA ASP A 420 14.52 -27.68 -12.78
C ASP A 420 15.55 -26.54 -12.71
N VAL A 421 16.83 -26.87 -12.76
CA VAL A 421 17.93 -25.88 -12.86
C VAL A 421 18.79 -26.24 -14.06
N HIS A 422 18.83 -25.36 -15.06
CA HIS A 422 19.55 -25.58 -16.32
C HIS A 422 20.49 -24.41 -16.64
N ASN A 423 21.73 -24.72 -17.02
CA ASN A 423 22.73 -23.74 -17.45
C ASN A 423 22.81 -22.52 -16.51
N SER A 424 22.80 -22.76 -15.20
CA SER A 424 22.66 -21.71 -14.20
C SER A 424 23.74 -21.79 -13.14
N ASN A 425 24.02 -20.64 -12.51
CA ASN A 425 24.96 -20.52 -11.40
C ASN A 425 24.20 -20.25 -10.11
N VAL A 426 24.35 -21.13 -9.13
CA VAL A 426 23.75 -20.97 -7.80
C VAL A 426 24.88 -20.93 -6.77
N THR A 427 25.02 -19.78 -6.11
CA THR A 427 26.02 -19.56 -5.08
C THR A 427 25.34 -19.20 -3.76
N ALA A 428 25.86 -19.74 -2.66
CA ALA A 428 25.55 -19.30 -1.31
C ALA A 428 26.82 -19.36 -0.45
N LYS A 429 26.80 -18.74 0.73
CA LYS A 429 27.93 -18.85 1.69
C LYS A 429 27.68 -19.90 2.76
N ASP A 430 26.43 -20.04 3.14
CA ASP A 430 26.04 -20.73 4.37
C ASP A 430 25.06 -21.90 4.09
N GLY A 431 24.84 -22.26 2.83
CA GLY A 431 24.12 -23.45 2.45
C GLY A 431 23.29 -23.25 1.19
N ASN A 432 23.43 -24.17 0.24
CA ASN A 432 22.50 -24.32 -0.87
C ASN A 432 21.56 -25.50 -0.60
N TYR A 433 20.27 -25.20 -0.49
CA TYR A 433 19.22 -26.20 -0.34
C TYR A 433 18.34 -26.25 -1.57
N ILE A 434 18.32 -27.40 -2.25
CA ILE A 434 17.53 -27.63 -3.44
C ILE A 434 16.59 -28.81 -3.16
N SER A 435 15.28 -28.60 -3.29
CA SER A 435 14.33 -29.69 -3.02
C SER A 435 13.09 -29.67 -3.88
N GLY A 436 12.81 -30.79 -4.53
CA GLY A 436 11.56 -31.08 -5.24
C GLY A 436 10.88 -32.29 -4.63
N LYS A 437 9.57 -32.24 -4.42
CA LYS A 437 8.84 -33.43 -3.94
C LYS A 437 8.66 -34.49 -5.02
N VAL A 438 8.60 -34.07 -6.29
CA VAL A 438 8.51 -34.97 -7.44
C VAL A 438 9.92 -35.16 -7.97
N ASP A 439 10.34 -34.31 -8.91
CA ASP A 439 11.66 -34.44 -9.53
C ASP A 439 12.60 -33.30 -9.15
N VAL A 440 13.89 -33.58 -9.18
CA VAL A 440 14.93 -32.55 -9.18
C VAL A 440 15.84 -32.79 -10.38
N ASN A 441 15.81 -31.89 -11.36
CA ASN A 441 16.59 -31.98 -12.58
C ASN A 441 17.61 -30.86 -12.64
N LEU A 442 18.88 -31.21 -12.44
CA LEU A 442 20.00 -30.29 -12.48
C LEU A 442 20.84 -30.62 -13.72
N THR A 443 21.04 -29.62 -14.58
CA THR A 443 21.78 -29.83 -15.84
C THR A 443 22.67 -28.64 -16.18
N ASP A 444 23.90 -28.91 -16.63
CA ASP A 444 24.86 -27.90 -17.12
C ASP A 444 25.08 -26.72 -16.15
N SER A 445 24.93 -26.94 -14.84
CA SER A 445 24.86 -25.87 -13.84
C SER A 445 26.01 -25.92 -12.83
N ILE A 446 26.32 -24.77 -12.24
CA ILE A 446 27.34 -24.64 -11.20
C ILE A 446 26.66 -24.35 -9.86
N PHE A 447 26.94 -25.18 -8.87
CA PHE A 447 26.50 -25.00 -7.49
C PHE A 447 27.71 -24.78 -6.60
N LYS A 448 27.78 -23.62 -5.93
CA LYS A 448 28.90 -23.26 -5.06
C LYS A 448 28.39 -22.88 -3.67
N ASP A 449 28.97 -23.48 -2.65
CA ASP A 449 28.73 -23.12 -1.25
C ASP A 449 30.01 -23.20 -0.42
N ASP A 450 30.17 -22.33 0.58
CA ASP A 450 31.35 -22.40 1.46
C ASP A 450 31.20 -23.45 2.58
N ARG A 451 30.00 -24.03 2.78
CA ARG A 451 29.69 -25.05 3.80
C ARG A 451 29.12 -26.33 3.23
N ILE A 452 27.91 -26.27 2.64
CA ILE A 452 27.12 -27.44 2.27
C ILE A 452 26.20 -27.17 1.08
N ILE A 453 26.15 -28.14 0.17
CA ILE A 453 25.12 -28.26 -0.85
C ILE A 453 24.27 -29.48 -0.49
N ARG A 454 22.97 -29.30 -0.33
CA ARG A 454 22.02 -30.38 -0.05
C ARG A 454 20.92 -30.41 -1.09
N ILE A 455 20.71 -31.59 -1.66
CA ILE A 455 19.70 -31.86 -2.66
C ILE A 455 18.79 -32.98 -2.15
N ASP A 456 17.49 -32.70 -2.05
CA ASP A 456 16.48 -33.66 -1.63
C ASP A 456 15.43 -33.82 -2.75
N THR A 457 15.15 -35.06 -3.18
CA THR A 457 14.02 -35.36 -4.08
C THR A 457 13.09 -36.40 -3.45
N GLY A 458 11.81 -36.38 -3.83
CA GLY A 458 10.85 -37.42 -3.45
C GLY A 458 10.63 -38.51 -4.50
N ASP A 459 11.09 -38.29 -5.73
CA ASP A 459 11.03 -39.25 -6.84
C ASP A 459 12.36 -39.27 -7.60
N THR A 460 12.44 -38.67 -8.79
CA THR A 460 13.65 -38.76 -9.62
C THR A 460 14.65 -37.63 -9.34
N PHE A 461 15.93 -37.95 -9.51
CA PHE A 461 17.03 -37.00 -9.47
C PHE A 461 17.87 -37.14 -10.72
N GLU A 462 17.83 -36.12 -11.58
CA GLU A 462 18.68 -36.02 -12.76
C GLU A 462 19.86 -35.08 -12.47
N ASP A 463 21.08 -35.57 -12.66
CA ASP A 463 22.33 -34.83 -12.45
C ASP A 463 23.22 -35.02 -13.68
N TYR A 464 23.21 -34.03 -14.57
CA TYR A 464 23.97 -34.08 -15.82
C TYR A 464 24.88 -32.87 -15.99
N ASN A 465 26.19 -33.12 -16.09
CA ASN A 465 27.21 -32.11 -16.39
C ASN A 465 27.22 -30.91 -15.41
N ASN A 466 26.88 -31.15 -14.14
CA ASN A 466 26.94 -30.10 -13.10
C ASN A 466 28.30 -30.05 -12.41
N ILE A 467 28.65 -28.88 -11.91
CA ILE A 467 29.84 -28.65 -11.08
C ILE A 467 29.39 -28.29 -9.67
N TYR A 468 29.86 -29.06 -8.68
CA TYR A 468 29.62 -28.80 -7.27
C TYR A 468 30.90 -28.36 -6.58
N ILE A 469 30.86 -27.21 -5.91
CA ILE A 469 32.02 -26.63 -5.19
C ILE A 469 31.57 -26.34 -3.75
N ALA A 470 31.74 -27.32 -2.86
CA ALA A 470 31.49 -27.18 -1.42
C ALA A 470 32.27 -28.20 -0.60
N PRO A 471 32.55 -27.96 0.69
CA PRO A 471 33.13 -28.97 1.59
C PRO A 471 32.27 -30.23 1.70
N HIS A 472 30.94 -30.06 1.69
CA HIS A 472 29.98 -31.15 1.77
C HIS A 472 28.94 -31.03 0.65
N VAL A 473 28.72 -32.11 -0.08
CA VAL A 473 27.66 -32.24 -1.08
C VAL A 473 26.86 -33.49 -0.73
N ILE A 474 25.56 -33.31 -0.44
CA ILE A 474 24.64 -34.39 -0.12
C ILE A 474 23.60 -34.47 -1.23
N LYS A 475 23.61 -35.58 -1.97
CA LYS A 475 22.67 -35.88 -3.05
C LYS A 475 21.65 -36.95 -2.61
N PRO A 476 20.51 -37.06 -3.31
CA PRO A 476 19.54 -38.12 -3.06
C PRO A 476 20.19 -39.50 -3.16
N GLY A 477 19.99 -40.34 -2.14
CA GLY A 477 20.57 -41.68 -2.06
C GLY A 477 21.97 -41.76 -1.43
N ASP A 478 22.67 -40.64 -1.20
CA ASP A 478 23.97 -40.66 -0.49
C ASP A 478 23.83 -41.17 0.95
N LEU A 479 22.62 -41.05 1.53
CA LEU A 479 22.30 -41.57 2.86
C LEU A 479 22.16 -43.11 2.94
N ASP A 480 22.19 -43.83 1.81
CA ASP A 480 22.17 -45.31 1.79
C ASP A 480 23.58 -45.93 1.77
N ASN A 481 24.65 -45.14 1.58
CA ASN A 481 26.03 -45.64 1.50
C ASN A 481 27.06 -44.80 2.28
N VAL A 482 26.64 -44.02 3.27
CA VAL A 482 27.56 -43.57 4.32
C VAL A 482 27.86 -44.79 5.21
N ARG A 483 28.81 -45.62 4.75
CA ARG A 483 29.70 -46.32 5.67
C ARG A 483 30.41 -45.20 6.41
N LEU A 484 29.91 -44.89 7.62
CA LEU A 484 30.51 -43.93 8.53
C LEU A 484 32.00 -44.25 8.60
N ASP A 485 32.83 -43.38 8.03
CA ASP A 485 34.25 -43.42 8.26
C ASP A 485 34.45 -43.20 9.76
N MET A 486 35.12 -44.17 10.37
CA MET A 486 35.11 -44.44 11.80
C MET A 486 36.08 -43.52 12.56
N ASP A 487 35.85 -42.21 12.50
CA ASP A 487 36.47 -41.24 13.41
C ASP A 487 35.42 -40.48 14.24
N TYR A 488 34.28 -41.12 14.48
CA TYR A 488 33.26 -40.68 15.44
C TYR A 488 33.25 -41.58 16.69
N SER A 489 34.44 -42.00 17.12
CA SER A 489 34.65 -42.94 18.23
C SER A 489 34.68 -42.29 19.62
N ASP A 490 34.21 -41.04 19.78
CA ASP A 490 34.42 -40.36 21.07
C ASP A 490 33.21 -40.25 21.99
N TRP A 491 31.96 -40.50 21.59
CA TRP A 491 30.86 -40.15 22.52
C TRP A 491 29.65 -41.08 22.69
N LEU A 492 29.64 -42.32 22.17
CA LEU A 492 28.57 -43.28 22.55
C LEU A 492 29.06 -44.74 22.56
N GLU A 493 29.81 -45.12 23.60
CA GLU A 493 29.64 -46.45 24.22
C GLU A 493 28.53 -46.32 25.26
N ASP A 494 27.33 -46.86 24.98
CA ASP A 494 26.86 -48.07 25.69
C ASP A 494 25.42 -48.43 25.29
N GLU A 495 25.31 -49.66 24.76
CA GLU A 495 24.17 -50.58 24.72
C GLU A 495 22.82 -50.05 24.15
N GLY A 496 22.36 -50.38 22.94
CA GLY A 496 22.40 -51.67 22.26
C GLY A 496 21.03 -52.36 22.36
N GLN A 497 20.16 -52.21 21.35
CA GLN A 497 19.34 -53.30 20.76
C GLN A 497 18.61 -52.80 19.49
N LEU A 498 18.69 -53.63 18.45
CA LEU A 498 18.26 -53.44 17.07
C LEU A 498 16.88 -54.09 16.80
N TYR A 499 16.11 -53.40 15.95
CA TYR A 499 15.09 -53.87 14.99
C TYR A 499 13.79 -54.54 15.49
N LEU A 500 12.67 -53.84 15.24
CA LEU A 500 11.58 -54.38 14.41
C LEU A 500 10.78 -53.25 13.74
N ASP A 501 10.62 -53.35 12.41
CA ASP A 501 9.64 -52.62 11.60
C ASP A 501 8.24 -52.70 12.22
N VAL A 502 7.54 -51.56 12.33
CA VAL A 502 6.28 -51.18 11.65
C VAL A 502 5.61 -50.03 12.41
N ALA A 503 5.67 -48.82 11.86
CA ALA A 503 4.55 -47.88 11.75
C ALA A 503 5.06 -46.58 11.12
N THR A 504 4.83 -46.45 9.82
CA THR A 504 4.75 -45.18 9.12
C THR A 504 3.80 -44.22 9.82
N ASP A 505 4.28 -43.04 10.23
CA ASP A 505 3.45 -41.84 10.12
C ASP A 505 4.28 -40.69 9.53
N LYS A 506 3.98 -40.43 8.25
CA LYS A 506 4.56 -39.38 7.43
C LYS A 506 4.05 -38.02 7.91
N GLY A 507 4.98 -37.09 8.07
CA GLY A 507 4.71 -35.67 7.84
C GLY A 507 4.07 -34.94 9.02
N ARG A 508 4.92 -34.25 9.78
CA ARG A 508 4.73 -32.87 10.27
C ARG A 508 5.89 -32.50 11.20
N THR A 509 6.94 -31.92 10.64
CA THR A 509 7.87 -31.09 11.40
C THR A 509 7.13 -29.81 11.78
N TYR A 510 6.99 -29.55 13.08
CA TYR A 510 6.62 -28.24 13.59
C TYR A 510 7.65 -27.85 14.62
N ASP A 511 8.24 -26.67 14.43
CA ASP A 511 9.15 -26.06 15.39
C ASP A 511 8.49 -25.97 16.77
N SER A 512 9.14 -26.58 17.75
CA SER A 512 8.84 -26.39 19.15
C SER A 512 9.15 -24.94 19.50
N THR A 513 8.13 -24.10 19.68
CA THR A 513 8.33 -22.84 20.41
C THR A 513 8.59 -23.24 21.87
N ILE A 514 9.86 -23.26 22.26
CA ILE A 514 10.27 -23.39 23.66
C ILE A 514 9.69 -22.17 24.38
N VAL A 515 8.61 -22.35 25.13
CA VAL A 515 8.20 -21.40 26.15
C VAL A 515 9.26 -21.49 27.24
N ALA A 516 10.07 -20.45 27.38
CA ALA A 516 11.14 -20.40 28.36
C ALA A 516 10.58 -20.61 29.77
N SER A 517 11.38 -21.23 30.65
CA SER A 517 11.07 -21.45 32.07
C SER A 517 10.63 -20.17 32.82
N SER A 518 10.87 -18.98 32.27
CA SER A 518 10.41 -17.70 32.79
C SER A 518 8.90 -17.51 32.77
N ASP A 519 8.20 -18.12 31.81
CA ASP A 519 6.75 -17.91 31.65
C ASP A 519 5.92 -18.77 32.60
N ILE A 520 6.51 -19.85 33.12
CA ILE A 520 5.94 -20.67 34.20
C ILE A 520 5.84 -19.87 35.50
N LYS A 521 6.86 -19.04 35.81
CA LYS A 521 6.84 -18.16 37.00
C LYS A 521 5.82 -17.02 36.90
N TYR A 522 5.53 -16.54 35.68
CA TYR A 522 4.53 -15.50 35.46
C TYR A 522 3.10 -15.98 35.78
N MET A 523 2.81 -17.27 35.54
CA MET A 523 1.51 -17.86 35.87
C MET A 523 1.32 -18.17 37.36
N GLU A 524 2.41 -18.49 38.09
CA GLU A 524 2.38 -18.60 39.57
C GLU A 524 2.06 -17.25 40.24
N GLN A 525 2.61 -16.13 39.72
CA GLN A 525 2.33 -14.78 40.24
C GLN A 525 0.87 -14.31 40.04
N LEU A 526 0.14 -14.89 39.09
CA LEU A 526 -1.26 -14.58 38.81
C LEU A 526 -2.25 -15.51 39.54
N GLY A 527 -1.76 -16.48 40.34
CA GLY A 527 -2.60 -17.38 41.11
C GLY A 527 -3.49 -18.32 40.28
N ILE A 528 -3.10 -18.60 39.02
CA ILE A 528 -3.88 -19.42 38.09
C ILE A 528 -3.39 -20.88 38.18
N TYR A 529 -4.13 -21.70 38.93
CA TYR A 529 -3.86 -23.13 39.07
C TYR A 529 -4.89 -23.92 38.24
N VAL A 530 -4.42 -24.65 37.23
CA VAL A 530 -5.21 -25.65 36.51
C VAL A 530 -4.94 -26.98 37.21
N ALA A 531 -5.93 -27.39 38.00
CA ALA A 531 -5.90 -28.65 38.71
C ALA A 531 -6.96 -29.59 38.12
N SER A 532 -6.67 -30.88 38.16
CA SER A 532 -7.75 -31.86 38.06
C SER A 532 -8.64 -31.72 39.30
N ASN A 533 -9.94 -31.96 39.17
CA ASN A 533 -10.81 -32.17 40.33
C ASN A 533 -10.46 -33.47 41.11
N ASN A 534 -9.46 -34.23 40.65
CA ASN A 534 -9.02 -35.47 41.27
C ASN A 534 -7.65 -35.31 41.94
N ASP A 535 -7.64 -35.40 43.27
CA ASP A 535 -6.44 -35.29 44.10
C ASP A 535 -5.40 -36.38 43.82
N HIS A 536 -5.80 -37.53 43.29
CA HIS A 536 -4.86 -38.57 42.85
C HIS A 536 -4.15 -38.19 41.55
N MET A 537 -4.83 -37.54 40.61
CA MET A 537 -4.20 -37.01 39.39
C MET A 537 -3.22 -35.88 39.75
N ASN A 538 -3.64 -34.94 40.60
CA ASN A 538 -2.77 -33.83 41.00
C ASN A 538 -1.53 -34.34 41.76
N ARG A 539 -1.69 -35.29 42.68
CA ARG A 539 -0.55 -35.92 43.38
C ARG A 539 0.34 -36.73 42.44
N TYR A 540 -0.26 -37.45 41.49
CA TYR A 540 0.48 -38.22 40.49
C TYR A 540 1.42 -37.32 39.68
N LEU A 541 0.94 -36.18 39.21
CA LEU A 541 1.75 -35.22 38.46
C LEU A 541 2.77 -34.49 39.37
N ALA A 542 2.37 -34.06 40.55
CA ALA A 542 3.20 -33.28 41.46
C ALA A 542 4.44 -34.03 41.97
N VAL A 543 4.30 -35.32 42.31
CA VAL A 543 5.45 -36.16 42.71
C VAL A 543 6.47 -36.30 41.57
N ARG A 544 6.04 -36.07 40.33
CA ARG A 544 6.85 -36.12 39.12
C ARG A 544 7.22 -34.71 38.63
N GLY A 545 7.00 -33.66 39.44
CA GLY A 545 7.37 -32.28 39.10
C GLY A 545 6.60 -31.71 37.90
N LEU A 546 5.40 -32.21 37.62
CA LEU A 546 4.54 -31.75 36.53
C LEU A 546 3.20 -31.24 37.06
N SER A 547 2.54 -30.39 36.28
CA SER A 547 1.11 -30.08 36.41
C SER A 547 0.38 -30.35 35.09
N LEU A 548 -0.96 -30.25 35.10
CA LEU A 548 -1.72 -30.32 33.86
C LEU A 548 -1.37 -29.19 32.88
N GLN A 549 -1.01 -27.99 33.39
CA GLN A 549 -0.52 -26.92 32.53
C GLN A 549 0.82 -27.29 31.90
N THR A 550 1.76 -27.79 32.70
CA THR A 550 3.08 -28.19 32.19
C THR A 550 2.92 -29.26 31.12
N CYS A 551 2.06 -30.26 31.34
CA CYS A 551 1.76 -31.30 30.35
C CYS A 551 1.16 -30.74 29.05
N ALA A 552 0.41 -29.65 29.10
CA ALA A 552 -0.24 -29.09 27.92
C ALA A 552 0.72 -28.31 27.01
N ILE A 553 1.93 -27.99 27.49
CA ILE A 553 2.91 -27.17 26.76
C ILE A 553 4.27 -27.84 26.61
N ILE A 554 4.57 -28.86 27.41
CA ILE A 554 5.82 -29.63 27.30
C ILE A 554 5.82 -30.49 26.04
N ASP A 555 6.99 -30.68 25.44
CA ASP A 555 7.20 -31.71 24.42
C ASP A 555 7.09 -33.09 25.09
N PRO A 556 6.11 -33.94 24.73
CA PRO A 556 5.98 -35.27 25.30
C PRO A 556 7.24 -36.12 25.12
N ASN A 557 8.02 -35.90 24.07
CA ASN A 557 9.25 -36.68 23.84
C ASN A 557 10.33 -36.38 24.88
N SER A 558 10.38 -35.15 25.41
CA SER A 558 11.33 -34.77 26.48
C SER A 558 11.13 -35.53 27.80
N ILE A 559 9.99 -36.20 27.97
CA ILE A 559 9.70 -37.06 29.13
C ILE A 559 10.56 -38.35 29.08
N ASN A 560 10.97 -38.81 27.89
CA ASN A 560 11.84 -39.97 27.76
C ASN A 560 13.23 -39.75 28.37
N ASP A 561 13.70 -38.50 28.35
CA ASP A 561 15.04 -38.14 28.83
C ASP A 561 15.12 -38.06 30.36
N ARG A 562 13.96 -38.08 31.05
CA ARG A 562 13.90 -38.03 32.51
C ARG A 562 14.32 -39.36 33.13
N ARG A 563 15.33 -39.32 33.99
CA ARG A 563 15.85 -40.49 34.72
C ARG A 563 15.13 -40.76 36.04
N ASP A 564 14.32 -39.82 36.52
CA ASP A 564 13.67 -39.82 37.82
C ASP A 564 12.24 -40.40 37.82
N ILE A 565 11.77 -40.89 36.66
CA ILE A 565 10.44 -41.48 36.49
C ILE A 565 10.52 -42.89 35.90
N THR A 566 9.60 -43.75 36.31
CA THR A 566 9.55 -45.16 35.87
C THR A 566 9.17 -45.28 34.38
N PRO A 567 9.54 -46.37 33.68
CA PRO A 567 9.13 -46.59 32.29
C PRO A 567 7.62 -46.54 32.08
N GLU A 568 6.84 -47.10 33.01
CA GLU A 568 5.37 -47.05 32.98
C GLU A 568 4.85 -45.61 33.12
N ASP A 569 5.48 -44.80 33.97
CA ASP A 569 5.12 -43.39 34.11
C ASP A 569 5.52 -42.55 32.90
N LYS A 570 6.62 -42.89 32.21
CA LYS A 570 7.00 -42.23 30.96
C LYS A 570 5.90 -42.39 29.92
N GLU A 571 5.45 -43.62 29.70
CA GLU A 571 4.39 -43.92 28.74
C GLU A 571 3.07 -43.23 29.11
N ASN A 572 2.68 -43.29 30.38
CA ASN A 572 1.45 -42.66 30.88
C ASN A 572 1.48 -41.12 30.77
N LEU A 573 2.61 -40.50 31.14
CA LEU A 573 2.78 -39.05 31.05
C LEU A 573 2.86 -38.59 29.60
N GLN A 574 3.51 -39.34 28.72
CA GLN A 574 3.55 -39.05 27.29
C GLN A 574 2.16 -39.02 26.68
N LYS A 575 1.34 -40.05 26.95
CA LYS A 575 -0.05 -40.11 26.48
C LYS A 575 -0.87 -38.92 26.96
N LEU A 576 -0.77 -38.61 28.25
CA LEU A 576 -1.50 -37.51 28.87
C LEU A 576 -1.08 -36.13 28.33
N CYS A 577 0.23 -35.85 28.32
CA CYS A 577 0.77 -34.57 27.86
C CYS A 577 0.52 -34.38 26.34
N ALA A 578 0.71 -35.43 25.53
CA ALA A 578 0.42 -35.38 24.09
C ALA A 578 -1.06 -35.09 23.80
N PHE A 579 -1.98 -35.70 24.57
CA PHE A 579 -3.41 -35.41 24.45
C PHE A 579 -3.74 -33.95 24.78
N LEU A 580 -3.21 -33.45 25.90
CA LEU A 580 -3.47 -32.08 26.37
C LEU A 580 -2.91 -31.04 25.40
N ASN A 581 -1.68 -31.23 24.93
CA ASN A 581 -1.03 -30.36 23.96
C ASN A 581 -1.81 -30.33 22.63
N ASN A 582 -2.21 -31.49 22.11
CA ASN A 582 -3.00 -31.57 20.88
C ASN A 582 -4.39 -30.93 21.03
N HIS A 583 -5.05 -31.12 22.17
CA HIS A 583 -6.37 -30.53 22.43
C HIS A 583 -6.28 -29.00 22.54
N LEU A 584 -5.29 -28.48 23.27
CA LEU A 584 -5.04 -27.05 23.41
C LEU A 584 -4.71 -26.41 22.06
N ARG A 585 -3.83 -27.03 21.27
CA ARG A 585 -3.45 -26.56 19.92
C ARG A 585 -4.63 -26.54 18.94
N LYS A 586 -5.51 -27.55 18.98
CA LYS A 586 -6.67 -27.64 18.07
C LYS A 586 -7.87 -26.78 18.47
N LYS A 587 -8.08 -26.56 19.77
CA LYS A 587 -9.31 -25.96 20.30
C LYS A 587 -9.09 -24.64 21.05
N GLY A 588 -7.84 -24.22 21.24
CA GLY A 588 -7.47 -22.99 21.94
C GLY A 588 -7.77 -23.01 23.44
N LYS A 589 -8.18 -24.16 24.01
CA LYS A 589 -8.49 -24.33 25.43
C LYS A 589 -8.24 -25.77 25.87
N LEU A 590 -8.05 -25.98 27.18
CA LEU A 590 -7.93 -27.32 27.77
C LEU A 590 -9.27 -28.07 27.77
N PRO A 591 -9.25 -29.41 27.67
CA PRO A 591 -10.46 -30.21 27.70
C PRO A 591 -11.11 -30.14 29.09
N GLN A 592 -12.44 -30.07 29.15
CA GLN A 592 -13.17 -30.06 30.43
C GLN A 592 -13.16 -31.44 31.13
N VAL A 593 -12.99 -32.53 30.37
CA VAL A 593 -12.96 -33.91 30.86
C VAL A 593 -11.79 -34.65 30.19
N LEU A 594 -11.02 -35.41 30.97
CA LEU A 594 -9.98 -36.29 30.43
C LEU A 594 -10.58 -37.65 30.04
N PRO A 595 -10.36 -38.12 28.79
CA PRO A 595 -10.69 -39.49 28.40
C PRO A 595 -9.99 -40.50 29.31
N ARG A 596 -10.65 -41.62 29.62
CA ARG A 596 -10.07 -42.64 30.51
C ARG A 596 -8.76 -43.21 29.94
N GLU A 597 -8.66 -43.29 28.62
CA GLU A 597 -7.54 -43.87 27.87
C GLU A 597 -6.23 -43.09 28.04
N VAL A 598 -6.31 -41.83 28.46
CA VAL A 598 -5.15 -40.95 28.69
C VAL A 598 -4.89 -40.70 30.17
N VAL A 599 -5.69 -41.28 31.07
CA VAL A 599 -5.51 -41.18 32.52
C VAL A 599 -4.59 -42.33 32.97
N PRO A 600 -3.51 -42.06 33.72
CA PRO A 600 -2.62 -43.11 34.21
C PRO A 600 -3.36 -44.18 35.00
N GLN A 601 -2.98 -45.45 34.81
CA GLN A 601 -3.70 -46.59 35.39
C GLN A 601 -3.76 -46.53 36.92
N SER A 602 -2.70 -46.05 37.58
CA SER A 602 -2.66 -45.84 39.03
C SER A 602 -3.69 -44.81 39.52
N VAL A 603 -4.08 -43.86 38.67
CA VAL A 603 -5.12 -42.86 38.96
C VAL A 603 -6.51 -43.44 38.67
N LEU A 604 -6.66 -44.22 37.59
CA LEU A 604 -7.93 -44.90 37.26
C LEU A 604 -8.39 -45.87 38.38
N VAL A 605 -7.45 -46.63 38.96
CA VAL A 605 -7.75 -47.54 40.09
C VAL A 605 -8.28 -46.78 41.32
N ALA A 606 -7.87 -45.52 41.52
CA ALA A 606 -8.39 -44.66 42.57
C ALA A 606 -9.75 -44.04 42.22
N VAL A 607 -9.97 -43.67 40.95
CA VAL A 607 -11.24 -43.16 40.41
C VAL A 607 -12.35 -44.21 40.52
N ASP A 608 -12.08 -45.45 40.16
CA ASP A 608 -13.07 -46.52 40.12
C ASP A 608 -13.56 -46.96 41.51
N LYS A 609 -12.79 -46.69 42.57
CA LYS A 609 -13.19 -46.90 43.97
C LYS A 609 -14.12 -45.81 44.52
N SER A 610 -14.32 -44.71 43.80
CA SER A 610 -15.05 -43.52 44.29
C SER A 610 -16.45 -43.30 43.68
N TYR A 611 -17.04 -44.31 43.04
CA TYR A 611 -18.42 -44.32 42.50
C TYR A 611 -18.82 -43.05 41.70
N GLY A 612 -18.24 -42.89 40.50
CA GLY A 612 -18.85 -42.07 39.44
C GLY A 612 -18.31 -40.66 39.24
N VAL A 613 -17.17 -40.29 39.83
CA VAL A 613 -16.54 -38.98 39.59
C VAL A 613 -15.68 -39.03 38.32
N GLN A 614 -16.06 -38.28 37.28
CA GLN A 614 -15.21 -38.08 36.10
C GLN A 614 -14.03 -37.14 36.43
N ASN A 615 -12.85 -37.41 35.84
CA ASN A 615 -11.70 -36.52 35.93
C ASN A 615 -11.96 -35.28 35.08
N THR A 616 -12.34 -34.17 35.71
CA THR A 616 -12.52 -32.87 35.08
C THR A 616 -11.32 -31.98 35.32
N VAL A 617 -11.04 -31.11 34.35
CA VAL A 617 -10.00 -30.08 34.45
C VAL A 617 -10.68 -28.77 34.81
N SER A 618 -10.27 -28.16 35.92
CA SER A 618 -10.80 -26.88 36.36
C SER A 618 -9.67 -25.87 36.56
N ALA A 619 -9.87 -24.65 36.06
CA ALA A 619 -8.99 -23.52 36.33
C ALA A 619 -9.54 -22.78 37.55
N HIS A 620 -8.79 -22.76 38.66
CA HIS A 620 -9.10 -21.95 39.83
C HIS A 620 -8.17 -20.74 39.86
N VAL A 621 -8.75 -19.56 39.99
CA VAL A 621 -8.02 -18.30 40.25
C VAL A 621 -8.05 -18.07 41.76
N HIS A 622 -6.91 -18.21 42.42
CA HIS A 622 -6.81 -17.97 43.87
C HIS A 622 -6.70 -16.46 44.12
N ASN A 623 -7.77 -15.84 44.62
CA ASN A 623 -7.79 -14.41 44.95
C ASN A 623 -7.39 -14.23 46.42
N GLU A 624 -6.08 -14.10 46.70
CA GLU A 624 -5.63 -13.76 48.05
C GLU A 624 -5.92 -12.28 48.36
N LYS A 625 -6.91 -12.07 49.25
CA LYS A 625 -7.09 -10.79 49.94
C LYS A 625 -5.89 -10.54 50.85
N LYS A 626 -5.21 -9.41 50.61
CA LYS A 626 -4.24 -8.78 51.50
C LYS A 626 -4.66 -8.85 52.98
N ARG A 627 -3.69 -9.18 53.84
CA ARG A 627 -3.51 -8.47 55.11
C ARG A 627 -2.17 -7.74 55.07
#